data_AF-A0A935GUP1-F1
#
_entry.id   AF-A0A935GUP1-F1
#
_cell.length_a   1.000
_cell.length_b   1.000
_cell.length_c   1.000
_cell.angle_alpha   90.00
_cell.angle_beta   90.00
_cell.angle_gamma   90.00
#
_symmetry.space_group_name_H-M   'P 1'
#
loop_
_entity.id
_entity.type
_entity.pdbx_description
1 polymer ?
#
loop_
_entity_poly.entity_id
_entity_poly.type
_entity_poly.pdbx_seq_one_letter_code
_entity_poly.pdbx_strand_id
1 'polypeptide(L)'
;MDPVTAARLAPLDKQRIQRALEVYRISGVPLSQWHAAKDVKDTSKSIATPAHPTSHTSSKSPTSDKAIISLEPERRDWLHARIAERFDAMLAAGFLDEVRSLRERGIAATRQLAKRQLTWLRSMPQRLVVTCDQPGALEKVIQASSSFLD
;
A
#
# COMPACT_ATOMS: atom_id res chain seq x y z
N MET A 1 -8.50 -25.79 16.43
CA MET A 1 -7.38 -26.04 15.48
C MET A 1 -7.94 -26.20 14.07
N ASP A 2 -7.30 -25.64 13.04
CA ASP A 2 -7.87 -25.42 11.69
C ASP A 2 -7.14 -26.20 10.57
N PRO A 3 -7.48 -27.47 10.32
CA PRO A 3 -6.78 -28.31 9.32
C PRO A 3 -7.02 -27.85 7.88
N VAL A 4 -8.18 -27.22 7.60
CA VAL A 4 -8.55 -26.73 6.26
C VAL A 4 -7.68 -25.55 5.86
N THR A 5 -7.45 -24.58 6.76
CA THR A 5 -6.52 -23.49 6.49
C THR A 5 -5.08 -24.01 6.37
N ALA A 6 -4.67 -24.96 7.22
CA ALA A 6 -3.32 -25.53 7.19
C ALA A 6 -2.99 -26.22 5.85
N ALA A 7 -3.92 -26.97 5.26
CA ALA A 7 -3.72 -27.63 3.97
C ALA A 7 -3.55 -26.66 2.78
N ARG A 8 -4.01 -25.40 2.90
CA ARG A 8 -3.93 -24.38 1.84
C ARG A 8 -2.69 -23.50 1.94
N LEU A 9 -2.07 -23.42 3.12
CA LEU A 9 -0.90 -22.58 3.36
C LEU A 9 0.37 -23.34 2.98
N ALA A 10 1.29 -22.66 2.30
CA ALA A 10 2.61 -23.23 2.05
C ALA A 10 3.35 -23.41 3.40
N PRO A 11 4.03 -24.55 3.65
CA PRO A 11 4.65 -24.83 4.96
C PRO A 11 5.66 -23.77 5.44
N LEU A 12 6.25 -23.00 4.51
CA LEU A 12 7.25 -21.95 4.79
C LEU A 12 6.66 -20.53 4.85
N ASP A 13 5.34 -20.36 4.69
CA ASP A 13 4.68 -19.05 4.74
C ASP A 13 4.41 -18.62 6.20
N LYS A 14 5.51 -18.28 6.90
CA LYS A 14 5.51 -17.93 8.33
C LYS A 14 4.50 -16.83 8.68
N GLN A 15 4.35 -15.82 7.83
CA GLN A 15 3.44 -14.70 8.06
C GLN A 15 1.98 -15.14 8.06
N ARG A 16 1.57 -15.95 7.08
CA ARG A 16 0.17 -16.43 7.02
C ARG A 16 -0.15 -17.45 8.09
N ILE A 17 0.79 -18.34 8.41
CA ILE A 17 0.64 -19.33 9.49
C ILE A 17 0.49 -18.63 10.84
N GLN A 18 1.38 -17.67 11.15
CA GLN A 18 1.30 -16.89 12.38
C GLN A 18 -0.04 -16.15 12.47
N ARG A 19 -0.45 -15.46 11.40
CA ARG A 19 -1.72 -14.72 11.39
C ARG A 19 -2.92 -15.62 11.63
N ALA A 20 -2.96 -16.81 11.03
CA ALA A 20 -4.04 -17.78 11.24
C ALA A 20 -4.13 -18.23 12.71
N LEU A 21 -2.98 -18.47 13.36
CA LEU A 21 -2.92 -18.84 14.78
C LEU A 21 -3.34 -17.69 15.70
N GLU A 22 -2.92 -16.45 15.41
CA GLU A 22 -3.32 -15.26 16.16
C GLU A 22 -4.84 -15.04 16.12
N VAL A 23 -5.46 -15.15 14.93
CA VAL A 23 -6.91 -15.00 14.77
C VAL A 23 -7.67 -16.03 15.61
N TYR A 24 -7.25 -17.30 15.58
CA TYR A 24 -7.87 -18.35 16.37
C TYR A 24 -7.70 -18.12 17.88
N ARG A 25 -6.50 -17.70 18.32
CA ARG A 25 -6.23 -17.45 19.75
C ARG A 25 -7.04 -16.27 20.31
N ILE A 26 -7.26 -15.23 19.50
CA ILE A 26 -7.98 -14.02 19.93
C ILE A 26 -9.50 -14.21 19.83
N SER A 27 -10.00 -14.77 18.74
CA SER A 27 -11.45 -14.85 18.47
C SER A 27 -12.10 -16.15 18.93
N GLY A 28 -11.32 -17.19 19.20
CA GLY A 28 -11.82 -18.56 19.41
C GLY A 28 -12.33 -19.24 18.13
N VAL A 29 -12.39 -18.52 17.00
CA VAL A 29 -12.96 -18.99 15.73
C VAL A 29 -11.84 -19.22 14.69
N PRO A 30 -11.78 -20.41 14.05
CA PRO A 30 -10.82 -20.71 12.99
C PRO A 30 -10.93 -19.80 11.76
N LEU A 31 -9.82 -19.54 11.06
CA LEU A 31 -9.78 -18.69 9.86
C LEU A 31 -10.61 -19.27 8.69
N SER A 32 -10.68 -20.60 8.59
CA SER A 32 -11.49 -21.29 7.57
C SER A 32 -12.99 -21.00 7.70
N GLN A 33 -13.49 -20.78 8.92
CA GLN A 33 -14.90 -20.46 9.16
C GLN A 33 -15.25 -19.04 8.70
N TRP A 34 -14.31 -18.08 8.80
CA TRP A 34 -14.45 -16.74 8.23
C TRP A 34 -14.42 -16.74 6.69
N HIS A 35 -13.67 -17.66 6.07
CA HIS A 35 -13.62 -17.80 4.62
C HIS A 35 -14.86 -18.52 4.07
N ALA A 36 -15.38 -19.55 4.76
CA ALA A 36 -16.61 -20.24 4.38
C ALA A 36 -17.86 -19.34 4.44
N ALA A 37 -17.88 -18.37 5.36
CA ALA A 37 -18.97 -17.38 5.45
C ALA A 37 -19.05 -16.42 4.26
N LYS A 38 -18.00 -16.33 3.42
CA LYS A 38 -17.98 -15.47 2.22
C LYS A 38 -18.54 -16.15 0.97
N ASP A 39 -18.45 -17.48 0.86
CA ASP A 39 -18.95 -18.21 -0.33
C ASP A 39 -20.49 -18.28 -0.42
N VAL A 40 -21.23 -17.84 0.61
CA VAL A 40 -22.71 -17.89 0.66
C VAL A 40 -23.38 -16.51 0.64
N LYS A 41 -22.61 -15.41 0.64
CA LYS A 41 -23.16 -14.03 0.66
C LYS A 41 -22.46 -13.08 -0.30
N ASP A 42 -22.38 -13.43 -1.58
CA ASP A 42 -22.01 -12.48 -2.65
C ASP A 42 -22.99 -12.56 -3.82
N THR A 43 -24.26 -12.31 -3.54
CA THR A 43 -25.13 -11.57 -4.46
C THR A 43 -25.88 -10.54 -3.62
N SER A 44 -25.62 -9.27 -3.89
CA SER A 44 -26.26 -8.08 -3.31
C SER A 44 -25.96 -7.75 -1.83
N LYS A 45 -24.88 -7.00 -1.59
CA LYS A 45 -24.97 -5.83 -0.68
C LYS A 45 -23.83 -4.82 -0.88
N SER A 46 -24.21 -3.71 -1.54
CA SER A 46 -23.92 -2.32 -1.19
C SER A 46 -22.48 -1.99 -0.76
N ILE A 47 -21.81 -1.27 -1.65
CA ILE A 47 -20.72 -0.34 -1.38
C ILE A 47 -21.19 0.62 -0.29
N ALA A 48 -20.78 0.36 0.96
CA ALA A 48 -20.73 1.36 2.00
C ALA A 48 -19.27 1.80 2.12
N THR A 49 -18.98 2.92 1.47
CA THR A 49 -17.76 3.70 1.68
C THR A 49 -17.61 3.97 3.18
N PRO A 50 -16.51 3.61 3.85
CA PRO A 50 -16.24 4.16 5.16
C PRO A 50 -15.90 5.63 4.95
N ALA A 51 -16.91 6.48 5.14
CA ALA A 51 -16.73 7.92 5.27
C ALA A 51 -15.69 8.15 6.37
N HIS A 52 -14.53 8.68 6.00
CA HIS A 52 -13.62 9.31 6.95
C HIS A 52 -14.43 10.37 7.71
N PRO A 53 -14.43 10.37 9.05
CA PRO A 53 -14.89 11.54 9.79
C PRO A 53 -13.85 12.65 9.55
N THR A 54 -14.06 13.46 8.51
CA THR A 54 -13.50 14.80 8.42
C THR A 54 -14.22 15.67 9.44
N SER A 55 -13.82 15.54 10.70
CA SER A 55 -14.09 16.53 11.72
C SER A 55 -12.80 17.31 11.96
N HIS A 56 -12.51 18.25 11.05
CA HIS A 56 -11.81 19.47 11.41
C HIS A 56 -12.82 20.41 12.10
N THR A 57 -13.37 19.98 13.23
CA THR A 57 -13.99 20.89 14.19
C THR A 57 -13.02 20.95 15.35
N SER A 58 -12.38 22.11 15.45
CA SER A 58 -11.47 22.51 16.52
C SER A 58 -12.19 22.51 17.87
N SER A 59 -12.38 21.32 18.42
CA SER A 59 -12.56 21.16 19.86
C SER A 59 -11.25 21.60 20.50
N LYS A 60 -11.23 22.83 21.02
CA LYS A 60 -10.19 23.34 21.92
C LYS A 60 -10.17 22.47 23.18
N SER A 61 -9.45 21.35 23.11
CA SER A 61 -8.89 20.71 24.31
C SER A 61 -7.91 21.71 24.93
N PRO A 62 -7.85 21.87 26.27
CA PRO A 62 -6.86 22.73 26.90
C PRO A 62 -5.49 22.11 26.65
N THR A 63 -4.82 22.61 25.61
CA THR A 63 -3.49 22.17 25.22
C THR A 63 -2.54 22.49 26.35
N SER A 64 -1.88 21.44 26.87
CA SER A 64 -0.65 21.56 27.64
C SER A 64 0.22 22.63 26.99
N ASP A 65 0.65 23.62 27.76
CA ASP A 65 1.46 24.74 27.30
C ASP A 65 2.80 24.18 26.77
N LYS A 66 2.85 23.83 25.49
CA LYS A 66 4.04 23.26 24.86
C LYS A 66 4.96 24.42 24.53
N ALA A 67 6.03 24.55 25.31
CA ALA A 67 7.11 25.48 24.97
C ALA A 67 7.71 25.11 23.61
N ILE A 68 7.73 26.07 22.69
CA ILE A 68 8.40 25.97 21.39
C ILE A 68 9.80 26.58 21.55
N ILE A 69 10.84 25.82 21.21
CA ILE A 69 12.23 26.28 21.20
C ILE A 69 12.70 26.34 19.75
N SER A 70 13.18 27.51 19.33
CA SER A 70 13.78 27.76 18.01
C SER A 70 15.28 27.96 18.15
N LEU A 71 16.07 27.41 17.22
CA LEU A 71 17.51 27.63 17.12
C LEU A 71 17.79 28.45 15.87
N GLU A 72 18.10 29.73 16.06
CA GLU A 72 18.30 30.68 14.98
C GLU A 72 19.71 31.26 15.03
N PRO A 73 20.42 31.30 13.89
CA PRO A 73 21.72 31.94 13.83
C PRO A 73 21.54 33.46 13.85
N GLU A 74 22.43 34.16 14.55
CA GLU A 74 22.44 35.63 14.60
C GLU A 74 22.58 36.25 13.20
N ARG A 75 23.23 35.52 12.28
CA ARG A 75 23.58 35.99 10.94
C ARG A 75 23.24 34.96 9.86
N ARG A 76 22.48 35.40 8.84
CA ARG A 76 22.04 34.54 7.73
C ARG A 76 23.17 34.12 6.79
N ASP A 77 24.16 34.98 6.57
CA ASP A 77 25.31 34.69 5.70
C ASP A 77 26.21 33.60 6.30
N TRP A 78 26.39 33.59 7.63
CA TRP A 78 27.05 32.50 8.34
C TRP A 78 26.33 31.15 8.11
N LEU A 79 24.99 31.15 8.22
CA LEU A 79 24.19 29.95 7.99
C LEU A 79 24.35 29.43 6.55
N HIS A 80 24.29 30.34 5.57
CA HIS A 80 24.47 29.98 4.16
C HIS A 80 25.83 29.36 3.89
N ALA A 81 26.91 29.92 4.44
CA ALA A 81 28.25 29.36 4.31
C ALA A 81 28.34 27.94 4.88
N ARG A 82 27.74 27.70 6.06
CA ARG A 82 27.72 26.37 6.69
C ARG A 82 26.87 25.36 5.92
N ILE A 83 25.75 25.79 5.33
CA ILE A 83 24.92 24.94 4.46
C ILE A 83 25.71 24.54 3.22
N ALA A 84 26.41 25.48 2.58
CA ALA A 84 27.23 25.19 1.40
C ALA A 84 28.33 24.18 1.72
N GLU A 85 29.12 24.41 2.77
CA GLU A 85 30.20 23.50 3.16
C GLU A 85 29.69 22.10 3.55
N ARG A 86 28.56 22.03 4.25
CA ARG A 86 27.93 20.74 4.56
C ARG A 86 27.46 20.03 3.29
N PHE A 87 26.91 20.76 2.32
CA PHE A 87 26.47 20.17 1.06
C PHE A 87 27.66 19.61 0.27
N ASP A 88 28.77 20.32 0.21
CA ASP A 88 30.00 19.83 -0.41
C ASP A 88 30.53 18.59 0.30
N ALA A 89 30.51 18.58 1.64
CA ALA A 89 30.87 17.40 2.43
C ALA A 89 29.93 16.20 2.16
N MET A 90 28.63 16.43 2.00
CA MET A 90 27.67 15.38 1.61
C MET A 90 27.98 14.81 0.23
N LEU A 91 28.32 15.67 -0.74
CA LEU A 91 28.72 15.25 -2.08
C LEU A 91 29.99 14.40 -2.04
N ALA A 92 31.02 14.86 -1.30
CA ALA A 92 32.26 14.12 -1.10
C ALA A 92 32.06 12.77 -0.38
N ALA A 93 31.07 12.70 0.52
CA ALA A 93 30.68 11.48 1.22
C ALA A 93 29.81 10.52 0.38
N GLY A 94 29.55 10.81 -0.90
CA GLY A 94 28.84 9.90 -1.80
C GLY A 94 27.32 10.08 -1.84
N PHE A 95 26.79 11.26 -1.48
CA PHE A 95 25.35 11.55 -1.56
C PHE A 95 24.72 11.19 -2.91
N LEU A 96 25.43 11.42 -4.03
CA LEU A 96 24.93 11.08 -5.36
C LEU A 96 24.78 9.57 -5.60
N ASP A 97 25.63 8.74 -4.99
CA ASP A 97 25.52 7.29 -5.08
C ASP A 97 24.32 6.77 -4.27
N GLU A 98 24.08 7.36 -3.09
CA GLU A 98 22.91 7.04 -2.27
C GLU A 98 21.61 7.34 -3.00
N VAL A 99 21.49 8.53 -3.61
CA VAL A 99 20.29 8.93 -4.37
C VAL A 99 20.10 8.03 -5.59
N ARG A 100 21.17 7.66 -6.29
CA ARG A 100 21.09 6.70 -7.41
C ARG A 100 20.58 5.33 -6.95
N SER A 101 21.11 4.80 -5.86
CA SER A 101 20.65 3.55 -5.27
C SER A 101 19.18 3.59 -4.85
N LEU A 102 18.74 4.69 -4.23
CA LEU A 102 17.34 4.90 -3.86
C LEU A 102 16.41 4.86 -5.09
N ARG A 103 16.81 5.55 -6.17
CA ARG A 103 16.05 5.55 -7.44
C ARG A 103 15.96 4.15 -8.04
N GLU A 104 17.05 3.41 -8.08
CA GLU A 104 17.08 2.04 -8.60
C GLU A 104 16.19 1.10 -7.79
N ARG A 105 16.25 1.20 -6.45
CA ARG A 105 15.34 0.45 -5.56
C ARG A 105 13.89 0.80 -5.81
N GLY A 106 13.57 2.08 -6.02
CA GLY A 106 12.23 2.54 -6.39
C GLY A 106 11.75 1.93 -7.71
N ILE A 107 12.58 1.98 -8.76
CA ILE A 107 12.28 1.37 -10.06
C ILE A 107 12.03 -0.14 -9.90
N ALA A 108 12.90 -0.83 -9.16
CA ALA A 108 12.77 -2.26 -8.90
C ALA A 108 11.46 -2.58 -8.14
N ALA A 109 11.14 -1.81 -7.09
CA ALA A 109 9.93 -1.97 -6.30
C ALA A 109 8.67 -1.80 -7.16
N THR A 110 8.60 -0.76 -8.00
CA THR A 110 7.45 -0.52 -8.89
C THR A 110 7.30 -1.63 -9.93
N ARG A 111 8.40 -2.14 -10.51
CA ARG A 111 8.36 -3.29 -11.42
C ARG A 111 7.84 -4.55 -10.72
N GLN A 112 8.28 -4.81 -9.49
CA GLN A 112 7.80 -5.96 -8.71
C GLN A 112 6.33 -5.83 -8.34
N LEU A 113 5.87 -4.62 -7.99
CA LEU A 113 4.46 -4.35 -7.75
C LEU A 113 3.62 -4.64 -8.99
N ALA A 114 3.99 -4.07 -10.16
CA ALA A 114 3.27 -4.29 -11.41
C ALA A 114 3.24 -5.78 -11.80
N LYS A 115 4.39 -6.49 -11.65
CA LYS A 115 4.45 -7.94 -11.89
C LYS A 115 3.50 -8.71 -10.98
N ARG A 116 3.46 -8.40 -9.68
CA ARG A 116 2.54 -9.02 -8.72
C ARG A 116 1.08 -8.75 -9.06
N GLN A 117 0.73 -7.50 -9.43
CA GLN A 117 -0.61 -7.13 -9.88
C GLN A 117 -1.03 -7.98 -11.09
N LEU A 118 -0.17 -8.09 -12.10
CA LEU A 118 -0.45 -8.93 -13.27
C LEU A 118 -0.58 -10.42 -12.90
N THR A 119 0.25 -10.93 -12.00
CA THR A 119 0.12 -12.32 -11.48
C THR A 119 -1.23 -12.53 -10.78
N TRP A 120 -1.68 -11.58 -9.97
CA TRP A 120 -2.98 -11.65 -9.29
C TRP A 120 -4.13 -11.61 -10.29
N LEU A 121 -4.10 -10.67 -11.25
CA LEU A 121 -5.11 -10.60 -12.29
C LEU A 121 -5.19 -11.92 -13.09
N ARG A 122 -4.05 -12.58 -13.36
CA ARG A 122 -4.03 -13.86 -14.07
C ARG A 122 -4.82 -14.97 -13.38
N SER A 123 -4.93 -14.96 -12.06
CA SER A 123 -5.75 -15.92 -11.31
C SER A 123 -7.25 -15.63 -11.33
N MET A 124 -7.68 -14.51 -11.93
CA MET A 124 -9.10 -14.16 -12.06
C MET A 124 -9.62 -14.68 -13.41
N PRO A 125 -10.48 -15.73 -13.42
CA PRO A 125 -10.93 -16.37 -14.65
C PRO A 125 -11.90 -15.51 -15.47
N GLN A 126 -12.64 -14.60 -14.83
CA GLN A 126 -13.65 -13.74 -15.47
C GLN A 126 -13.08 -12.44 -16.05
N ARG A 127 -11.75 -12.24 -16.03
CA ARG A 127 -11.17 -11.00 -16.55
C ARG A 127 -11.30 -10.95 -18.07
N LEU A 128 -11.62 -9.78 -18.60
CA LEU A 128 -11.38 -9.47 -20.00
C LEU A 128 -9.98 -8.86 -20.15
N VAL A 129 -9.17 -9.40 -21.05
CA VAL A 129 -7.81 -8.89 -21.32
C VAL A 129 -7.86 -8.00 -22.55
N VAL A 130 -7.53 -6.72 -22.37
CA VAL A 130 -7.26 -5.79 -23.47
C VAL A 130 -5.77 -5.46 -23.47
N THR A 131 -5.10 -5.76 -24.57
CA THR A 131 -3.71 -5.41 -24.80
C THR A 131 -3.61 -3.91 -25.05
N CYS A 132 -3.00 -3.16 -24.13
CA CYS A 132 -3.04 -1.70 -24.12
C CYS A 132 -2.09 -1.03 -25.13
N ASP A 133 -1.10 -1.76 -25.66
CA ASP A 133 -0.11 -1.29 -26.63
C ASP A 133 -0.51 -1.56 -28.10
N GLN A 134 -1.68 -2.15 -28.32
CA GLN A 134 -2.20 -2.42 -29.67
C GLN A 134 -3.09 -1.28 -30.16
N PRO A 135 -3.03 -0.92 -31.46
CA PRO A 135 -4.03 -0.05 -32.07
C PRO A 135 -5.44 -0.61 -31.83
N GLY A 136 -6.41 0.28 -31.54
CA GLY A 136 -7.79 -0.12 -31.28
C GLY A 136 -8.09 -0.57 -29.83
N ALA A 137 -7.16 -0.36 -28.89
CA ALA A 137 -7.36 -0.74 -27.49
C ALA A 137 -8.53 -0.01 -26.84
N LEU A 138 -8.73 1.28 -27.16
CA LEU A 138 -9.82 2.10 -26.61
C LEU A 138 -11.19 1.57 -27.03
N GLU A 139 -11.35 1.28 -28.32
CA GLU A 139 -12.59 0.74 -28.90
C GLU A 139 -12.93 -0.62 -28.27
N LYS A 140 -11.93 -1.47 -28.07
CA LYS A 140 -12.09 -2.76 -27.38
C LYS A 140 -12.54 -2.59 -25.93
N VAL A 141 -12.02 -1.60 -25.21
CA VAL A 141 -12.46 -1.29 -23.83
C VAL A 141 -13.89 -0.78 -23.82
N ILE A 142 -14.25 0.13 -24.73
CA ILE A 142 -15.62 0.67 -24.84
C ILE A 142 -16.61 -0.47 -25.11
N GLN A 143 -16.34 -1.30 -26.12
CA GLN A 143 -17.19 -2.45 -26.47
C GLN A 143 -17.37 -3.40 -25.28
N ALA A 144 -16.28 -3.71 -24.58
CA ALA A 144 -16.30 -4.55 -23.39
C ALA A 144 -17.18 -3.98 -22.26
N SER A 145 -17.12 -2.67 -22.05
CA SER A 145 -17.87 -2.01 -21.00
C SER A 145 -19.38 -1.93 -21.30
N SER A 146 -19.75 -1.74 -22.58
CA SER A 146 -21.16 -1.73 -22.99
C SER A 146 -21.83 -3.07 -22.73
N SER A 147 -21.18 -4.19 -23.05
CA SER A 147 -21.71 -5.53 -22.76
C SER A 147 -21.88 -5.86 -21.27
N PHE A 148 -21.38 -5.01 -20.37
CA PHE A 148 -21.54 -5.15 -18.92
C PHE A 148 -22.64 -4.25 -18.35
N LEU A 149 -23.09 -3.24 -19.10
CA LEU A 149 -24.12 -2.29 -18.70
C LEU A 149 -25.52 -2.67 -19.21
N ASP A 150 -25.60 -3.60 -20.16
CA ASP A 150 -26.83 -4.26 -20.64
C ASP A 150 -27.22 -5.44 -19.73
#